data_AF-A0A7I7M336-F1
#
_entry.id   AF-A0A7I7M336-F1
#
_cell.length_a   1.000
_cell.length_b   1.000
_cell.length_c   1.000
_cell.angle_alpha   90.00
_cell.angle_beta   90.00
_cell.angle_gamma   90.00
#
_symmetry.space_group_name_H-M   'P 1'
#
loop_
_entity.id
_entity.type
_entity.pdbx_description
1 polymer ?
#
loop_
_entity_poly.entity_id
_entity_poly.type
_entity_poly.pdbx_seq_one_letter_code
_entity_poly.pdbx_strand_id
1 'polypeptide(L)'
;MTITVSETPRLANGAERRVWQALIDQLEPGDLVIPGKRVTDHLKDHEIDFFVAIEGAGIVCVGVKGGEVWHDGETWWIKRRGHEHKIDPVRQAREACYALRDFVEKDPRWTQGRLRWDHVVVLPTSPQRVDRQPP
;
A
#
# COMPACT_ATOMS: atom_id res chain seq x y z
N MET A 1 -4.38 -22.83 -1.15
CA MET A 1 -3.96 -22.42 -2.50
C MET A 1 -3.81 -20.91 -2.49
N THR A 2 -2.61 -20.35 -2.57
CA THR A 2 -2.43 -18.89 -2.60
C THR A 2 -3.19 -18.36 -3.79
N ILE A 3 -4.18 -17.51 -3.56
CA ILE A 3 -4.98 -16.95 -4.65
C ILE A 3 -4.25 -15.70 -5.10
N THR A 4 -3.34 -15.83 -6.06
CA THR A 4 -2.86 -14.68 -6.83
C THR A 4 -3.76 -14.50 -8.04
N VAL A 5 -4.26 -13.29 -8.29
CA VAL A 5 -4.99 -13.00 -9.54
C VAL A 5 -4.10 -13.40 -10.71
N SER A 6 -4.63 -14.21 -11.63
CA SER A 6 -3.90 -14.94 -12.68
C SER A 6 -3.26 -14.07 -13.78
N GLU A 7 -3.19 -12.76 -13.58
CA GLU A 7 -2.60 -11.81 -14.53
C GLU A 7 -1.27 -11.30 -13.97
N THR A 8 -0.22 -11.33 -14.78
CA THR A 8 1.03 -10.64 -14.48
C THR A 8 0.71 -9.18 -14.16
N PRO A 9 1.00 -8.70 -12.93
CA PRO A 9 0.51 -7.39 -12.53
C PRO A 9 1.24 -6.26 -13.26
N ARG A 10 0.50 -5.22 -13.62
CA ARG A 10 1.06 -3.98 -14.15
C ARG A 10 1.63 -3.15 -13.00
N LEU A 11 2.88 -3.41 -12.65
CA LEU A 11 3.60 -2.64 -11.63
C LEU A 11 4.17 -1.37 -12.26
N ALA A 12 3.91 -0.21 -11.66
CA ALA A 12 4.22 1.08 -12.25
C ALA A 12 5.71 1.43 -12.21
N ASN A 13 6.48 0.86 -11.27
CA ASN A 13 7.90 1.17 -11.11
C ASN A 13 8.69 0.03 -10.44
N GLY A 14 10.02 0.22 -10.34
CA GLY A 14 10.92 -0.75 -9.71
C GLY A 14 10.74 -0.90 -8.20
N ALA A 15 10.18 0.08 -7.50
CA ALA A 15 9.89 -0.01 -6.07
C ALA A 15 8.71 -0.96 -5.82
N GLU A 16 7.62 -0.82 -6.57
CA GLU A 16 6.50 -1.77 -6.55
C GLU A 16 6.94 -3.17 -6.93
N ARG A 17 7.83 -3.35 -7.91
CA ARG A 17 8.38 -4.67 -8.25
C ARG A 17 9.09 -5.34 -7.08
N ARG A 18 9.87 -4.59 -6.29
CA ARG A 18 10.54 -5.12 -5.10
C ARG A 18 9.54 -5.54 -4.04
N VAL A 19 8.53 -4.71 -3.77
CA VAL A 19 7.49 -5.00 -2.78
C VAL A 19 6.63 -6.18 -3.23
N TRP A 20 6.23 -6.24 -4.50
CA TRP A 20 5.53 -7.37 -5.09
C TRP A 20 6.29 -8.67 -4.88
N GLN A 21 7.59 -8.70 -5.24
CA GLN A 21 8.39 -9.91 -5.07
C GLN A 21 8.45 -10.33 -3.60
N ALA A 22 8.71 -9.37 -2.69
CA ALA A 22 8.74 -9.65 -1.26
C ALA A 22 7.41 -10.17 -0.71
N LEU A 23 6.27 -9.67 -1.22
CA LEU A 23 4.95 -10.19 -0.86
C LEU A 23 4.79 -11.63 -1.37
N ILE A 24 4.99 -11.86 -2.68
CA ILE A 24 4.83 -13.18 -3.30
C ILE A 24 5.72 -14.24 -2.65
N ASP A 25 6.95 -13.89 -2.28
CA ASP A 25 7.89 -14.82 -1.64
C ASP A 25 7.47 -15.25 -0.23
N GLN A 26 6.52 -14.54 0.40
CA GLN A 26 6.10 -14.75 1.79
C GLN A 26 4.62 -15.12 1.96
N LEU A 27 3.81 -15.10 0.90
CA LEU A 27 2.39 -15.43 1.01
C LEU A 27 2.18 -16.92 1.28
N GLU A 28 1.27 -17.20 2.20
CA GLU A 28 0.84 -18.57 2.49
C GLU A 28 -0.31 -19.01 1.55
N PRO A 29 -0.63 -20.31 1.51
CA PRO A 29 -1.72 -20.83 0.69
C PRO A 29 -3.12 -20.27 0.99
N GLY A 30 -3.34 -19.56 2.09
CA GLY A 30 -4.63 -18.92 2.40
C GLY A 30 -4.71 -17.46 1.96
N ASP A 31 -3.56 -16.87 1.64
CA ASP A 31 -3.45 -15.44 1.46
C ASP A 31 -3.79 -15.01 0.03
N LEU A 32 -4.13 -13.74 -0.11
CA LEU A 32 -4.50 -13.09 -1.35
C LEU A 32 -3.78 -11.75 -1.46
N VAL A 33 -3.11 -11.53 -2.58
CA VAL A 33 -2.59 -10.21 -2.97
C VAL A 33 -3.26 -9.74 -4.25
N ILE A 34 -3.76 -8.50 -4.23
CA ILE A 34 -4.34 -7.82 -5.39
C ILE A 34 -3.55 -6.52 -5.62
N PRO A 35 -2.80 -6.40 -6.72
CA PRO A 35 -2.06 -5.18 -7.04
C PRO A 35 -2.94 -4.13 -7.72
N GLY A 36 -2.63 -2.85 -7.52
CA GLY A 36 -3.19 -1.70 -8.23
C GLY A 36 -4.71 -1.56 -8.11
N LYS A 37 -5.27 -1.91 -6.94
CA LYS A 37 -6.73 -1.89 -6.76
C LYS A 37 -7.21 -0.44 -6.64
N ARG A 38 -8.14 -0.07 -7.53
CA ARG A 38 -8.82 1.22 -7.56
C ARG A 38 -10.29 1.09 -7.20
N VAL A 39 -10.78 2.05 -6.42
CA VAL A 39 -12.19 2.27 -6.11
C VAL A 39 -12.50 3.76 -6.19
N THR A 40 -13.73 4.10 -6.55
CA THR A 40 -14.18 5.49 -6.65
C THR A 40 -15.24 5.71 -5.59
N ASP A 41 -15.08 6.75 -4.79
CA ASP A 41 -16.14 7.25 -3.92
C ASP A 41 -16.77 8.53 -4.50
N HIS A 42 -17.66 9.16 -3.73
CA HIS A 42 -18.36 10.38 -4.15
C HIS A 42 -17.44 11.62 -4.26
N LEU A 43 -16.19 11.54 -3.79
CA LEU A 43 -15.23 12.65 -3.80
C LEU A 43 -14.16 12.45 -4.87
N LYS A 44 -13.59 11.25 -4.97
CA LYS A 44 -12.43 10.98 -5.84
C LYS A 44 -12.21 9.48 -6.07
N ASP A 45 -11.27 9.22 -6.98
CA ASP A 45 -10.64 7.91 -7.10
C ASP A 45 -9.62 7.68 -5.99
N HIS A 46 -9.60 6.46 -5.48
CA HIS A 46 -8.62 5.96 -4.54
C HIS A 46 -7.96 4.72 -5.12
N GLU A 47 -6.64 4.67 -5.03
CA GLU A 47 -5.84 3.55 -5.49
C GLU A 47 -4.87 3.14 -4.39
N ILE A 48 -4.74 1.83 -4.18
CA ILE A 48 -3.69 1.25 -3.36
C ILE A 48 -2.77 0.38 -4.23
N ASP A 49 -1.48 0.43 -3.94
CA ASP A 49 -0.48 -0.32 -4.72
C ASP A 49 -0.65 -1.83 -4.51
N PHE A 50 -0.87 -2.27 -3.27
CA PHE A 50 -1.27 -3.66 -2.97
C PHE A 50 -2.36 -3.74 -1.90
N PHE A 51 -3.37 -4.54 -2.17
CA PHE A 51 -4.34 -5.03 -1.20
C PHE A 51 -3.93 -6.45 -0.82
N VAL A 52 -3.69 -6.70 0.46
CA VAL A 52 -3.26 -8.02 0.95
C VAL A 52 -4.26 -8.52 1.98
N ALA A 53 -4.89 -9.65 1.73
CA ALA A 53 -5.70 -10.36 2.72
C ALA A 53 -4.89 -11.56 3.24
N ILE A 54 -4.71 -11.61 4.55
CA ILE A 54 -3.96 -12.66 5.24
C ILE A 54 -4.96 -13.53 5.99
N GLU A 55 -4.95 -14.84 5.70
CA GLU A 55 -5.87 -15.80 6.29
C GLU A 55 -5.73 -15.80 7.82
N GLY A 56 -6.86 -15.67 8.53
CA GLY A 56 -6.90 -15.62 9.99
C GLY A 56 -6.43 -14.31 10.65
N ALA A 57 -5.88 -13.35 9.90
CA ALA A 57 -5.36 -12.10 10.46
C ALA A 57 -6.15 -10.84 10.05
N GLY A 58 -6.57 -10.74 8.77
CA GLY A 58 -7.31 -9.59 8.25
C GLY A 58 -6.73 -9.04 6.95
N ILE A 59 -6.96 -7.76 6.69
CA ILE A 59 -6.57 -7.08 5.45
C ILE A 59 -5.59 -5.95 5.74
N VAL A 60 -4.55 -5.82 4.92
CA VAL A 60 -3.63 -4.68 4.93
C VAL A 60 -3.55 -4.03 3.55
N CYS A 61 -3.71 -2.71 3.53
CA CYS A 61 -3.55 -1.85 2.37
C CYS A 61 -2.13 -1.30 2.35
N VAL A 62 -1.34 -1.64 1.34
CA VAL A 62 0.08 -1.31 1.24
C VAL A 62 0.29 -0.23 0.20
N GLY A 63 0.66 0.97 0.66
CA GLY A 63 1.11 2.06 -0.21
C GLY A 63 2.62 2.06 -0.37
N VAL A 64 3.13 2.08 -1.59
CA VAL A 64 4.55 2.08 -1.92
C VAL A 64 4.98 3.45 -2.40
N LYS A 65 6.11 3.94 -1.89
CA LYS A 65 6.73 5.17 -2.39
C LYS A 65 8.08 4.87 -3.01
N GLY A 66 8.14 4.99 -4.34
CA GLY A 66 9.38 4.94 -5.10
C GLY A 66 10.12 6.29 -5.05
N GLY A 67 11.31 6.30 -4.47
CA GLY A 67 12.14 7.50 -4.29
C GLY A 67 12.84 7.53 -2.93
N GLU A 68 13.53 8.63 -2.66
CA GLU A 68 14.05 8.93 -1.33
C GLU A 68 12.95 9.64 -0.55
N VAL A 69 12.45 9.03 0.51
CA VAL A 69 11.38 9.58 1.36
C VAL A 69 11.96 9.88 2.73
N TRP A 70 11.63 11.05 3.28
CA TRP A 70 12.00 11.44 4.64
C TRP A 70 10.92 12.29 5.28
N HIS A 71 10.99 12.43 6.59
CA HIS A 71 10.23 13.40 7.37
C HIS A 71 11.21 14.40 7.98
N ASP A 72 10.93 15.70 7.89
CA ASP A 72 11.81 16.76 8.42
C ASP A 72 11.45 17.22 9.84
N GLY A 73 10.38 16.67 10.41
CA GLY A 73 9.84 17.06 11.71
C GLY A 73 8.47 17.72 11.60
N GLU A 74 8.15 18.29 10.43
CA GLU A 74 6.86 18.94 10.16
C GLU A 74 6.06 18.22 9.07
N THR A 75 6.73 17.69 8.04
CA THR A 75 6.07 17.03 6.92
C THR A 75 6.92 15.93 6.28
N TRP A 76 6.24 15.08 5.52
CA TRP A 76 6.85 14.13 4.62
C TRP A 76 7.28 14.79 3.31
N TRP A 77 8.44 14.38 2.85
CA TRP A 77 9.03 14.76 1.58
C TRP A 77 9.40 13.52 0.78
N ILE A 78 9.41 13.67 -0.54
CA ILE A 78 9.96 12.68 -1.46
C ILE A 78 10.83 13.36 -2.51
N LYS A 79 12.01 12.81 -2.75
CA LYS A 79 12.84 13.13 -3.90
C LYS A 79 12.72 12.04 -4.94
N ARG A 80 12.28 12.42 -6.14
CA ARG A 80 12.16 11.53 -7.30
C ARG A 80 12.58 12.28 -8.55
N ARG A 81 13.38 11.62 -9.41
CA ARG A 81 13.91 12.22 -10.65
C ARG A 81 14.60 13.58 -10.42
N GLY A 82 15.29 13.74 -9.29
CA GLY A 82 16.00 14.97 -8.93
C GLY A 82 15.16 16.08 -8.30
N HIS A 83 13.83 15.93 -8.22
CA HIS A 83 12.93 16.94 -7.67
C HIS A 83 12.35 16.52 -6.33
N GLU A 84 12.25 17.47 -5.41
CA GLU A 84 11.65 17.28 -4.09
C GLU A 84 10.20 17.74 -4.09
N HIS A 85 9.33 16.94 -3.46
CA HIS A 85 7.91 17.22 -3.36
C HIS A 85 7.43 16.93 -1.94
N LYS A 86 6.60 17.83 -1.40
CA LYS A 86 5.83 17.54 -0.19
C LYS A 86 4.81 16.46 -0.49
N ILE A 87 4.69 15.48 0.39
CA ILE A 87 3.72 14.39 0.30
C ILE A 87 3.03 14.16 1.63
N ASP A 88 1.98 13.34 1.62
CA ASP A 88 1.31 12.86 2.81
C ASP A 88 1.02 11.36 2.64
N PRO A 89 2.07 10.51 2.71
CA PRO A 89 1.98 9.12 2.29
C PRO A 89 1.07 8.31 3.20
N VAL A 90 1.08 8.60 4.51
CA VAL A 90 0.25 7.92 5.50
C VAL A 90 -1.22 8.26 5.27
N ARG A 91 -1.57 9.54 5.10
CA ARG A 91 -2.97 9.90 4.81
C ARG A 91 -3.44 9.31 3.49
N GLN A 92 -2.61 9.31 2.45
CA GLN A 92 -2.96 8.69 1.15
C GLN A 92 -3.29 7.20 1.32
N ALA A 93 -2.41 6.42 1.98
CA ALA A 93 -2.65 5.00 2.21
C ALA A 93 -3.89 4.76 3.09
N ARG A 94 -4.08 5.58 4.13
CA ARG A 94 -5.23 5.50 5.03
C ARG A 94 -6.54 5.75 4.31
N GLU A 95 -6.64 6.83 3.55
CA GLU A 95 -7.84 7.19 2.78
C GLU A 95 -8.20 6.11 1.78
N ALA A 96 -7.22 5.61 1.02
CA ALA A 96 -7.44 4.53 0.09
C ALA A 96 -7.91 3.25 0.79
N CYS A 97 -7.34 2.93 1.96
CA CYS A 97 -7.74 1.75 2.71
C CYS A 97 -9.16 1.84 3.25
N TYR A 98 -9.58 3.00 3.77
CA TYR A 98 -10.97 3.19 4.19
C TYR A 98 -11.95 3.14 3.02
N ALA A 99 -11.59 3.71 1.86
CA ALA A 99 -12.42 3.61 0.67
C ALA A 99 -12.59 2.15 0.19
N LEU A 100 -11.51 1.36 0.23
CA LEU A 100 -11.54 -0.06 -0.11
C LEU A 100 -12.34 -0.88 0.91
N ARG A 101 -12.17 -0.59 2.20
CA ARG A 101 -12.96 -1.19 3.27
C ARG A 101 -14.44 -0.95 3.03
N ASP A 102 -14.83 0.30 2.82
CA ASP A 102 -16.21 0.66 2.55
C ASP A 102 -16.74 -0.03 1.31
N PHE A 103 -15.95 -0.10 0.23
CA PHE A 103 -16.31 -0.78 -1.00
C PHE A 103 -16.56 -2.28 -0.79
N VAL A 104 -15.67 -2.96 -0.05
CA VAL A 104 -15.77 -4.41 0.21
C VAL A 104 -16.88 -4.71 1.22
N GLU A 105 -16.90 -4.05 2.37
CA GLU A 105 -17.82 -4.37 3.47
C GLU A 105 -19.29 -3.97 3.18
N LYS A 106 -19.54 -3.08 2.20
CA LYS A 106 -20.90 -2.72 1.75
C LYS A 106 -21.44 -3.63 0.65
N ASP A 107 -20.60 -4.48 0.03
CA ASP A 107 -21.07 -5.40 -1.01
C ASP A 107 -21.95 -6.48 -0.35
N PRO A 108 -23.22 -6.69 -0.79
CA PRO A 108 -24.09 -7.72 -0.22
C PRO A 108 -23.55 -9.15 -0.33
N ARG A 109 -22.58 -9.38 -1.22
CA ARG A 109 -21.89 -10.67 -1.39
C ARG A 109 -20.80 -10.90 -0.33
N TRP A 110 -20.44 -9.88 0.44
CA TRP A 110 -19.45 -9.98 1.50
C TRP A 110 -20.03 -10.70 2.72
N THR A 111 -19.53 -11.91 2.99
CA THR A 111 -20.05 -12.79 4.05
C THR A 111 -19.09 -13.00 5.22
N GLN A 112 -17.89 -12.41 5.18
CA GLN A 112 -16.84 -12.62 6.18
C GLN A 112 -17.02 -11.78 7.47
N GLY A 113 -18.11 -11.00 7.57
CA GLY A 113 -18.37 -10.12 8.70
C GLY A 113 -17.38 -8.94 8.76
N ARG A 114 -17.13 -8.44 9.98
CA ARG A 114 -16.14 -7.36 10.20
C ARG A 114 -14.75 -7.94 10.35
N LEU A 115 -13.86 -7.60 9.40
CA LEU A 115 -12.45 -7.94 9.48
C LEU A 115 -11.63 -6.80 10.08
N ARG A 116 -10.40 -7.12 10.50
CA ARG A 116 -9.39 -6.10 10.78
C ARG A 116 -8.87 -5.56 9.46
N TRP A 117 -8.74 -4.24 9.40
CA TRP A 117 -8.15 -3.51 8.29
C TRP A 117 -7.05 -2.63 8.83
N ASP A 118 -5.90 -2.63 8.17
CA ASP A 118 -4.82 -1.69 8.47
C ASP A 118 -4.18 -1.15 7.18
N HIS A 119 -3.41 -0.09 7.30
CA HIS A 119 -2.71 0.56 6.19
C HIS A 119 -1.24 0.76 6.55
N VAL A 120 -0.37 0.45 5.60
CA VAL A 120 1.08 0.61 5.78
C VAL A 120 1.69 1.35 4.60
N VAL A 121 2.75 2.08 4.88
CA VAL A 121 3.58 2.73 3.86
C VAL A 121 4.91 2.00 3.79
N VAL A 122 5.28 1.53 2.60
CA VAL A 122 6.55 0.85 2.34
C VAL A 122 7.47 1.75 1.55
N LEU A 123 8.69 1.91 2.06
CA LEU A 123 9.74 2.78 1.53
C LEU A 123 10.94 1.94 1.07
N PRO A 124 10.82 1.16 -0.02
CA PRO A 124 11.82 0.12 -0.37
C PRO A 124 13.13 0.68 -0.93
N THR A 125 13.20 1.99 -1.20
CA THR A 125 14.37 2.65 -1.82
C THR A 125 14.95 3.77 -0.98
N SER A 126 14.33 4.10 0.16
CA SER A 126 14.81 5.19 1.00
C SER A 126 15.98 4.68 1.85
N PRO A 127 17.17 5.30 1.78
CA PRO A 127 18.24 4.95 2.70
C PRO A 127 17.72 5.21 4.12
N GLN A 128 17.90 4.25 5.02
CA GLN A 128 17.73 4.51 6.45
C GLN A 128 18.70 5.62 6.79
N ARG A 129 18.18 6.81 7.11
CA ARG A 129 19.01 7.94 7.49
C ARG A 129 19.49 7.68 8.92
N VAL A 130 20.52 6.83 9.04
CA VAL A 130 21.33 6.73 10.25
C VAL A 130 22.01 8.08 10.41
N ASP A 131 21.58 8.81 11.43
CA ASP A 131 22.21 9.99 12.01
C ASP A 131 22.36 11.23 11.11
N ARG A 132 21.40 12.15 11.25
CA ARG A 132 21.76 13.57 11.41
C ARG A 132 21.14 14.07 12.70
N GLN A 133 22.00 14.27 13.71
CA GLN A 133 21.71 15.15 14.84
C GLN A 133 21.28 16.52 14.28
N PRO A 134 20.19 17.13 14.76
CA PRO A 134 19.91 18.53 14.43
C PRO A 134 21.04 19.44 14.96
N PRO A 135 21.28 20.59 14.31
CA PRO A 135 22.30 21.56 14.75
C PRO A 135 22.06 22.08 16.16
#